data_AF-A0A6G7YF35-F1
#
_entry.id   AF-A0A6G7YF35-F1
#
_cell.length_a   1.000
_cell.length_b   1.000
_cell.length_c   1.000
_cell.angle_alpha   90.00
_cell.angle_beta   90.00
_cell.angle_gamma   90.00
#
_symmetry.space_group_name_H-M   'P 1'
#
loop_
_entity.id
_entity.type
_entity.pdbx_description
1 polymer ?
#
loop_
_entity_poly.entity_id
_entity_poly.type
_entity_poly.pdbx_seq_one_letter_code
_entity_poly.pdbx_strand_id
1 'polypeptide(L)'
;MERVKQLLGVVRPLGWLILGIGLGAAYVAVVADWHELAVIAAACLLLLALTAPFLIGRTNVDVDLRLAPERVAAGESVAAGVIVKNIARGRLLPTSLEVPVGASVHRYGIAFLPPGGRHEESFTIRTERRGVIGVGPATTRRGDPLGVFSRDVVWTPVREVLVRPPMVPLDTLGAGLLRDLEGVSTDAISQSDLAFHALREYVPGDDLRHIHWRSSAKVMASTGESSLLVRQYLDTRRSHAAIVVDDMESSWPDLDEFETAMSVAASIAVRALLDEFDVSFVCGSTASTGNDGHLALDAVCRATTGDVGVVKAARRATHVAPDCSLLFLVGGPASEFSDLLRGSAAFPPEVRRYAILFDANGQSRVTETGGLPVLHLADKDDLGGLLRWSVK
;
A
#
# COMPACT_ATOMS: atom_id res chain seq x y z
N MET A 1 10.90 1.28 -31.63
CA MET A 1 10.00 0.11 -31.49
C MET A 1 8.66 0.50 -30.85
N GLU A 2 8.63 1.40 -29.87
CA GLU A 2 7.38 1.89 -29.22
C GLU A 2 6.31 2.44 -30.18
N ARG A 3 6.71 3.31 -31.13
CA ARG A 3 5.78 3.90 -32.12
C ARG A 3 5.15 2.86 -33.05
N VAL A 4 5.88 1.79 -33.37
CA VAL A 4 5.38 0.70 -34.21
C VAL A 4 4.37 -0.14 -33.44
N LYS A 5 4.62 -0.43 -32.16
CA LYS A 5 3.62 -1.09 -31.29
C LYS A 5 2.35 -0.24 -31.12
N GLN A 6 2.50 1.08 -30.96
CA GLN A 6 1.37 2.00 -30.89
C GLN A 6 0.56 2.03 -32.19
N LEU A 7 1.21 1.96 -33.36
CA LEU A 7 0.55 1.90 -34.66
C LEU A 7 -0.15 0.54 -34.89
N LEU A 8 0.50 -0.57 -34.53
CA LEU A 8 -0.07 -1.92 -34.63
C LEU A 8 -1.27 -2.11 -33.70
N GLY A 9 -1.26 -1.49 -32.52
CA GLY A 9 -2.37 -1.53 -31.56
C GLY A 9 -3.64 -0.81 -32.02
N VAL A 10 -3.54 0.01 -33.08
CA VAL A 10 -4.70 0.69 -33.67
C VAL A 10 -5.51 -0.25 -34.58
N VAL A 11 -4.85 -1.18 -35.27
CA VAL A 11 -5.49 -2.09 -36.22
C VAL A 11 -6.08 -3.28 -35.47
N ARG A 12 -7.40 -3.43 -35.51
CA ARG A 12 -8.10 -4.56 -34.89
C ARG A 12 -7.87 -5.85 -35.71
N PRO A 13 -8.16 -7.05 -35.14
CA PRO A 13 -8.05 -8.31 -35.87
C PRO A 13 -8.77 -8.30 -37.22
N LEU A 14 -9.92 -7.61 -37.30
CA LEU A 14 -10.67 -7.43 -38.53
C LEU A 14 -9.89 -6.63 -39.60
N GLY A 15 -9.18 -5.57 -39.20
CA GLY A 15 -8.35 -4.78 -40.12
C GLY A 15 -7.20 -5.59 -40.70
N TRP A 16 -6.57 -6.45 -39.90
CA TRP A 16 -5.56 -7.40 -40.39
C TRP A 16 -6.14 -8.43 -41.34
N LEU A 17 -7.34 -8.93 -41.06
CA LEU A 17 -8.03 -9.88 -41.93
C LEU A 17 -8.38 -9.24 -43.28
N ILE A 18 -8.92 -8.02 -43.27
CA ILE A 18 -9.23 -7.26 -44.50
C ILE A 18 -7.95 -6.97 -45.29
N LEU A 19 -6.87 -6.59 -44.62
CA LEU A 19 -5.58 -6.35 -45.25
C LEU A 19 -4.99 -7.64 -45.85
N GLY A 20 -5.09 -8.76 -45.14
CA GLY A 20 -4.63 -10.07 -45.62
C GLY A 20 -5.42 -10.57 -46.83
N ILE A 21 -6.76 -10.48 -46.79
CA ILE A 21 -7.63 -10.82 -47.93
C ILE A 21 -7.33 -9.90 -49.11
N GLY A 22 -7.21 -8.59 -48.89
CA GLY A 22 -6.91 -7.63 -49.94
C GLY A 22 -5.57 -7.91 -50.62
N LEU A 23 -4.51 -8.19 -49.85
CA LEU A 23 -3.19 -8.53 -50.38
C LEU A 23 -3.18 -9.89 -51.10
N GLY A 24 -3.84 -10.91 -50.54
CA GLY A 24 -3.94 -12.23 -51.15
C GLY A 24 -4.71 -12.19 -52.47
N ALA A 25 -5.85 -11.50 -52.50
CA ALA A 25 -6.64 -11.30 -53.71
C ALA A 25 -5.85 -10.51 -54.77
N ALA A 26 -5.11 -9.46 -54.37
CA ALA A 26 -4.26 -8.70 -55.29
C ALA A 26 -3.14 -9.57 -55.90
N TYR A 27 -2.48 -10.40 -55.10
CA TYR A 27 -1.43 -11.30 -55.58
C TYR A 27 -1.96 -12.31 -56.60
N VAL A 28 -3.08 -12.99 -56.28
CA VAL A 28 -3.68 -13.97 -57.19
C VAL A 28 -4.24 -13.30 -58.44
N ALA A 29 -4.82 -12.10 -58.33
CA ALA A 29 -5.29 -11.34 -59.48
C ALA A 29 -4.15 -11.05 -60.48
N VAL A 30 -2.95 -10.68 -59.98
CA VAL A 30 -1.78 -10.41 -60.83
C VAL A 30 -1.20 -11.68 -61.44
N VAL A 31 -1.15 -12.79 -60.70
CA VAL A 31 -0.56 -14.06 -61.17
C VAL A 31 -1.47 -14.82 -62.13
N ALA A 32 -2.78 -14.82 -61.86
CA ALA A 32 -3.77 -15.58 -62.62
C ALA A 32 -4.60 -14.73 -63.61
N ASP A 33 -4.32 -13.42 -63.71
CA ASP A 33 -5.05 -12.44 -64.54
C ASP A 33 -6.56 -12.39 -64.28
N TRP A 34 -6.95 -12.70 -63.04
CA TRP A 34 -8.35 -12.88 -62.69
C TRP A 34 -8.97 -11.56 -62.22
N HIS A 35 -9.73 -10.93 -63.12
CA HIS A 35 -10.28 -9.59 -62.92
C HIS A 35 -11.22 -9.49 -61.71
N GLU A 36 -11.96 -10.56 -61.38
CA GLU A 36 -12.86 -10.59 -60.21
C GLU A 36 -12.10 -10.43 -58.89
N LEU A 37 -10.89 -11.01 -58.78
CA LEU A 37 -10.08 -10.88 -57.56
C LEU A 37 -9.46 -9.49 -57.43
N ALA A 38 -9.20 -8.81 -58.56
CA ALA A 38 -8.76 -7.42 -58.54
C ALA A 38 -9.83 -6.49 -57.95
N VAL A 39 -11.12 -6.76 -58.23
CA VAL A 39 -12.25 -6.01 -57.65
C VAL A 39 -12.31 -6.19 -56.13
N ILE A 40 -12.12 -7.42 -55.63
CA ILE A 40 -12.09 -7.70 -54.19
C ILE A 40 -10.93 -6.95 -53.52
N ALA A 41 -9.73 -6.99 -54.11
CA ALA A 41 -8.58 -6.25 -53.59
C ALA A 41 -8.84 -4.74 -53.55
N ALA A 42 -9.42 -4.17 -54.61
CA ALA A 42 -9.79 -2.76 -54.67
C ALA A 42 -10.85 -2.40 -53.62
N ALA A 43 -11.86 -3.26 -53.41
CA ALA A 43 -12.89 -3.05 -52.39
C ALA A 43 -12.31 -3.06 -50.97
N CYS A 44 -11.39 -3.98 -50.66
CA CYS A 44 -10.69 -4.01 -49.36
C CYS A 44 -9.86 -2.73 -49.14
N LEU A 45 -9.12 -2.28 -50.17
CA LEU A 45 -8.35 -1.04 -50.09
C LEU A 45 -9.24 0.19 -49.90
N LEU A 46 -10.37 0.26 -50.62
CA LEU A 46 -11.33 1.34 -50.49
C LEU A 46 -11.95 1.37 -49.08
N LEU A 47 -12.26 0.21 -48.50
CA LEU A 47 -12.79 0.11 -47.13
C LEU A 47 -11.77 0.60 -46.09
N LEU A 48 -10.49 0.19 -46.21
CA LEU A 48 -9.41 0.71 -45.36
C LEU A 48 -9.23 2.23 -45.52
N ALA A 49 -9.30 2.74 -46.76
CA ALA A 49 -9.19 4.16 -47.05
C ALA A 49 -10.36 4.99 -46.49
N LEU A 50 -11.59 4.45 -46.52
CA LEU A 50 -12.77 5.11 -45.96
C LEU A 50 -12.78 5.12 -44.43
N THR A 51 -12.15 4.14 -43.79
CA THR A 51 -12.10 4.02 -42.32
C THR A 51 -10.93 4.79 -41.70
N ALA A 52 -9.82 4.98 -42.42
CA ALA A 52 -8.64 5.69 -41.92
C ALA A 52 -8.89 7.13 -41.40
N PRO A 53 -9.72 7.99 -42.05
CA PRO A 53 -10.00 9.34 -41.57
C PRO A 53 -10.65 9.39 -40.18
N PHE A 54 -11.38 8.34 -39.78
CA PHE A 54 -12.00 8.27 -38.46
C PHE A 54 -10.98 8.26 -37.33
N LEU A 55 -9.71 7.94 -37.61
CA LEU A 55 -8.60 7.99 -36.66
C LEU A 55 -8.08 9.41 -36.38
N ILE A 56 -8.29 10.38 -37.27
CA ILE A 56 -7.55 11.65 -37.33
C ILE A 56 -8.19 12.80 -36.51
N GLY A 57 -9.32 12.59 -35.84
CA GLY A 57 -9.95 13.66 -35.05
C GLY A 57 -9.27 13.93 -33.69
N ARG A 58 -9.17 15.21 -33.32
CA ARG A 58 -8.70 15.67 -32.02
C ARG A 58 -9.89 15.81 -31.08
N THR A 59 -10.28 14.73 -30.40
CA THR A 59 -11.15 14.86 -29.23
C THR A 59 -10.31 15.53 -28.15
N ASN A 60 -10.71 16.73 -27.71
CA ASN A 60 -10.04 17.45 -26.64
C ASN A 60 -11.03 17.60 -25.49
N VAL A 61 -10.94 16.69 -24.54
CA VAL A 61 -11.84 16.59 -23.40
C VAL A 61 -10.98 16.55 -22.15
N ASP A 62 -11.46 17.20 -21.11
CA ASP A 62 -10.89 17.12 -19.78
C ASP A 62 -11.77 16.16 -18.97
N VAL A 63 -11.16 15.10 -18.43
CA VAL A 63 -11.87 14.09 -17.63
C VAL A 63 -11.29 14.12 -16.22
N ASP A 64 -12.15 14.36 -15.24
CA ASP A 64 -11.80 14.38 -13.84
C ASP A 64 -12.47 13.19 -13.14
N LEU A 65 -11.66 12.31 -12.56
CA LEU A 65 -12.10 11.17 -11.76
C LEU A 65 -11.97 11.54 -10.28
N ARG A 66 -13.11 11.60 -9.59
CA ARG A 66 -13.21 11.95 -8.18
C ARG A 66 -13.58 10.73 -7.35
N LEU A 67 -12.88 10.56 -6.23
CA LEU A 67 -13.11 9.52 -5.23
C LEU A 67 -13.22 10.19 -3.87
N ALA A 68 -14.27 9.87 -3.12
CA ALA A 68 -14.43 10.36 -1.76
C ALA A 68 -15.17 9.33 -0.89
N PRO A 69 -14.55 8.82 0.20
CA PRO A 69 -13.14 8.95 0.59
C PRO A 69 -12.19 7.99 -0.18
N GLU A 70 -10.88 8.28 -0.23
CA GLU A 70 -9.86 7.37 -0.81
C GLU A 70 -9.45 6.24 0.16
N ARG A 71 -9.79 6.36 1.45
CA ARG A 71 -9.56 5.34 2.48
C ARG A 71 -10.86 5.07 3.21
N VAL A 72 -11.23 3.80 3.33
CA VAL A 72 -12.56 3.37 3.76
C VAL A 72 -12.47 2.05 4.54
N ALA A 73 -13.40 1.77 5.45
CA ALA A 73 -13.44 0.46 6.12
C ALA A 73 -14.18 -0.58 5.27
N ALA A 74 -13.81 -1.85 5.42
CA ALA A 74 -14.55 -2.94 4.80
C ALA A 74 -16.03 -2.93 5.27
N GLY A 75 -16.95 -3.13 4.34
CA GLY A 75 -18.40 -3.05 4.56
C GLY A 75 -19.01 -1.66 4.29
N GLU A 76 -18.20 -0.61 4.17
CA GLU A 76 -18.68 0.72 3.76
C GLU A 76 -18.75 0.85 2.23
N SER A 77 -18.94 2.07 1.73
CA SER A 77 -19.04 2.34 0.31
C SER A 77 -18.36 3.66 -0.05
N VAL A 78 -17.73 3.71 -1.22
CA VAL A 78 -17.05 4.92 -1.72
C VAL A 78 -17.86 5.54 -2.85
N ALA A 79 -18.15 6.84 -2.71
CA ALA A 79 -18.74 7.62 -3.78
C ALA A 79 -17.65 7.97 -4.80
N ALA A 80 -17.88 7.57 -6.05
CA ALA A 80 -17.02 7.87 -7.17
C ALA A 80 -17.80 8.66 -8.22
N GLY A 81 -17.12 9.60 -8.87
CA GLY A 81 -17.73 10.45 -9.88
C GLY A 81 -16.76 10.70 -11.02
N VAL A 82 -17.29 10.74 -12.24
CA VAL A 82 -16.51 11.08 -13.42
C VAL A 82 -17.14 12.28 -14.09
N ILE A 83 -16.34 13.32 -14.25
CA ILE A 83 -16.76 14.58 -14.86
C ILE A 83 -16.03 14.71 -16.19
N VAL A 84 -16.81 14.85 -17.25
CA VAL A 84 -16.32 14.98 -18.62
C VAL A 84 -16.65 16.39 -19.10
N LYS A 85 -15.61 17.18 -19.40
CA LYS A 85 -15.75 18.56 -19.88
C LYS A 85 -15.19 18.70 -21.28
N ASN A 86 -16.01 19.18 -22.20
CA ASN A 86 -15.56 19.46 -23.56
C ASN A 86 -14.77 20.77 -23.61
N ILE A 87 -13.45 20.68 -23.74
CA ILE A 87 -12.54 21.83 -23.87
C ILE A 87 -12.21 22.16 -25.34
N ALA A 88 -12.75 21.39 -26.29
CA ALA A 88 -12.61 21.68 -27.71
C ALA A 88 -13.50 22.85 -28.15
N ARG A 89 -13.11 23.50 -29.25
CA ARG A 89 -13.94 24.52 -29.93
C ARG A 89 -15.15 23.91 -30.65
N GLY A 90 -15.11 22.61 -30.93
CA GLY A 90 -16.17 21.86 -31.62
C GLY A 90 -17.03 21.05 -30.65
N ARG A 91 -18.15 20.51 -31.16
CA ARG A 91 -19.04 19.61 -30.40
C ARG A 91 -18.38 18.24 -30.25
N LEU A 92 -18.53 17.63 -29.07
CA LEU A 92 -18.19 16.23 -28.86
C LEU A 92 -19.32 15.36 -29.42
N LEU A 93 -18.96 14.39 -30.26
CA LEU A 93 -19.89 13.36 -30.75
C LEU A 93 -20.12 12.30 -29.66
N PRO A 94 -21.25 11.57 -29.70
CA PRO A 94 -21.52 10.53 -28.73
C PRO A 94 -20.39 9.52 -28.64
N THR A 95 -19.95 9.22 -27.43
CA THR A 95 -18.82 8.31 -27.19
C THR A 95 -19.02 7.54 -25.88
N SER A 96 -18.32 6.43 -25.72
CA SER A 96 -18.38 5.62 -24.51
C SER A 96 -17.15 5.87 -23.66
N LEU A 97 -17.37 6.20 -22.39
CA LEU A 97 -16.34 6.29 -21.36
C LEU A 97 -16.30 4.99 -20.57
N GLU A 98 -15.13 4.37 -20.50
CA GLU A 98 -14.89 3.16 -19.72
C GLU A 98 -14.03 3.50 -18.51
N VAL A 99 -14.50 3.13 -17.32
CA VAL A 99 -13.79 3.30 -16.05
C VAL A 99 -13.68 1.94 -15.37
N PRO A 100 -12.49 1.32 -15.40
CA PRO A 100 -12.22 0.12 -14.62
C PRO A 100 -12.31 0.39 -13.12
N VAL A 101 -12.89 -0.54 -12.36
CA VAL A 101 -13.01 -0.52 -10.90
C VAL A 101 -12.71 -1.93 -10.41
N GLY A 102 -11.48 -2.17 -9.94
CA GLY A 102 -11.01 -3.51 -9.62
C GLY A 102 -11.13 -4.45 -10.83
N ALA A 103 -11.87 -5.55 -10.68
CA ALA A 103 -12.13 -6.51 -11.76
C ALA A 103 -13.28 -6.12 -12.71
N SER A 104 -14.08 -5.11 -12.37
CA SER A 104 -15.26 -4.70 -13.13
C SER A 104 -14.97 -3.49 -14.01
N VAL A 105 -15.63 -3.38 -15.17
CA VAL A 105 -15.50 -2.21 -16.07
C VAL A 105 -16.85 -1.52 -16.20
N HIS A 106 -16.93 -0.26 -15.77
CA HIS A 106 -18.13 0.55 -15.91
C HIS A 106 -18.09 1.31 -17.23
N ARG A 107 -19.20 1.27 -17.99
CA ARG A 107 -19.33 1.95 -19.29
C ARG A 107 -20.42 3.00 -19.23
N TYR A 108 -20.07 4.24 -19.56
CA TYR A 108 -20.98 5.38 -19.56
C TYR A 108 -21.10 5.97 -20.98
N GLY A 109 -22.33 6.08 -21.47
CA GLY A 109 -22.62 6.69 -22.75
C GLY A 109 -22.64 8.21 -22.64
N ILE A 110 -21.63 8.88 -23.17
CA ILE A 110 -21.59 10.34 -23.24
C ILE A 110 -22.38 10.79 -24.47
N ALA A 111 -23.43 11.58 -24.26
CA ALA A 111 -24.21 12.18 -25.33
C ALA A 111 -23.48 13.36 -26.02
N PHE A 112 -24.11 14.03 -26.96
CA PHE A 112 -23.55 15.23 -27.59
C PHE A 112 -23.23 16.31 -26.55
N LEU A 113 -21.98 16.77 -26.49
CA LEU A 113 -21.59 17.92 -25.65
C LEU A 113 -21.23 19.15 -26.50
N PRO A 114 -21.86 20.31 -26.23
CA PRO A 114 -21.43 21.57 -26.84
C PRO A 114 -20.02 21.97 -26.33
N PRO A 115 -19.34 22.91 -27.01
CA PRO A 115 -18.12 23.51 -26.49
C PRO A 115 -18.34 24.06 -25.08
N GLY A 116 -17.47 23.70 -24.14
CA GLY A 116 -17.60 24.07 -22.72
C GLY A 116 -18.64 23.28 -21.93
N GLY A 117 -19.42 22.40 -22.57
CA GLY A 117 -20.40 21.55 -21.91
C GLY A 117 -19.76 20.56 -20.94
N ARG A 118 -20.54 20.13 -19.94
CA ARG A 118 -20.16 19.16 -18.92
C ARG A 118 -21.17 18.01 -18.85
N HIS A 119 -20.65 16.80 -18.66
CA HIS A 119 -21.41 15.59 -18.35
C HIS A 119 -20.81 14.97 -17.09
N GLU A 120 -21.66 14.47 -16.21
CA GLU A 120 -21.27 13.96 -14.89
C GLU A 120 -22.03 12.68 -14.61
N GLU A 121 -21.29 11.65 -14.22
CA GLU A 121 -21.82 10.35 -13.85
C GLU A 121 -21.27 9.99 -12.48
N SER A 122 -22.17 9.58 -11.58
CA SER A 122 -21.84 9.17 -10.22
C SER A 122 -22.13 7.68 -10.04
N PHE A 123 -21.22 6.96 -9.40
CA PHE A 123 -21.37 5.56 -9.07
C PHE A 123 -20.81 5.26 -7.68
N THR A 124 -21.17 4.10 -7.15
CA THR A 124 -20.74 3.67 -5.82
C THR A 124 -19.90 2.42 -5.93
N ILE A 125 -18.76 2.41 -5.24
CA ILE A 125 -17.86 1.27 -5.16
C ILE A 125 -18.16 0.54 -3.86
N ARG A 126 -18.51 -0.75 -3.96
CA ARG A 126 -18.69 -1.62 -2.79
C ARG A 126 -17.32 -2.10 -2.31
N THR A 127 -17.06 -1.96 -1.01
CA THR A 127 -15.76 -2.29 -0.42
C THR A 127 -15.92 -3.40 0.61
N GLU A 128 -16.24 -4.62 0.15
CA GLU A 128 -16.61 -5.76 1.03
C GLU A 128 -15.42 -6.39 1.75
N ARG A 129 -14.24 -6.46 1.11
CA ARG A 129 -13.03 -7.08 1.65
C ARG A 129 -11.87 -6.08 1.69
N ARG A 130 -10.94 -6.27 2.63
CA ARG A 130 -9.71 -5.48 2.73
C ARG A 130 -8.93 -5.61 1.42
N GLY A 131 -8.30 -4.52 1.00
CA GLY A 131 -7.46 -4.56 -0.20
C GLY A 131 -7.22 -3.18 -0.79
N VAL A 132 -6.62 -3.19 -1.98
CA VAL A 132 -6.48 -2.01 -2.83
C VAL A 132 -7.37 -2.16 -4.05
N ILE A 133 -8.34 -1.28 -4.19
CA ILE A 133 -9.21 -1.22 -5.37
C ILE A 133 -8.70 -0.13 -6.30
N GLY A 134 -8.13 -0.52 -7.42
CA GLY A 134 -7.75 0.41 -8.49
C GLY A 134 -8.99 0.94 -9.20
N VAL A 135 -9.09 2.27 -9.34
CA VAL A 135 -10.13 2.96 -10.09
C VAL A 135 -9.51 3.75 -11.22
N GLY A 136 -10.00 3.50 -12.43
CA GLY A 136 -9.44 4.03 -13.66
C GLY A 136 -8.33 3.14 -14.24
N PRO A 137 -7.62 3.64 -15.26
CA PRO A 137 -7.77 4.99 -15.80
C PRO A 137 -9.09 5.14 -16.56
N ALA A 138 -9.66 6.35 -16.58
CA ALA A 138 -10.81 6.63 -17.42
C ALA A 138 -10.35 6.67 -18.89
N THR A 139 -10.97 5.85 -19.72
CA THR A 139 -10.60 5.70 -21.13
C THR A 139 -11.80 5.87 -22.05
N THR A 140 -11.57 6.44 -23.23
CA THR A 140 -12.58 6.41 -24.30
C THR A 140 -12.04 5.61 -25.46
N ARG A 141 -12.86 4.71 -26.00
CA ARG A 141 -12.54 4.01 -27.24
C ARG A 141 -13.07 4.80 -28.42
N ARG A 142 -12.16 5.21 -29.31
CA ARG A 142 -12.51 5.79 -30.61
C ARG A 142 -12.31 4.72 -31.67
N GLY A 143 -13.37 4.36 -32.40
CA GLY A 143 -13.28 3.42 -33.51
C GLY A 143 -13.95 3.96 -34.77
N ASP A 144 -13.67 3.33 -35.91
CA ASP A 144 -14.51 3.48 -37.10
C ASP A 144 -15.76 2.59 -36.99
N PRO A 145 -16.83 2.87 -37.76
CA PRO A 145 -18.08 2.12 -37.72
C PRO A 145 -17.96 0.63 -38.08
N LEU A 146 -16.92 0.25 -38.84
CA LEU A 146 -16.68 -1.13 -39.26
C LEU A 146 -15.75 -1.87 -38.29
N GLY A 147 -15.15 -1.19 -37.32
CA GLY A 147 -14.27 -1.79 -36.30
C GLY A 147 -12.90 -2.23 -36.84
N VAL A 148 -12.46 -1.66 -37.96
CA VAL A 148 -11.16 -1.91 -38.60
C VAL A 148 -10.01 -1.31 -37.77
N PHE A 149 -10.22 -0.08 -37.33
CA PHE A 149 -9.31 0.74 -36.56
C PHE A 149 -9.98 1.17 -35.26
N SER A 150 -9.24 1.10 -34.17
CA SER A 150 -9.66 1.74 -32.93
C SER A 150 -8.47 2.23 -32.14
N ARG A 151 -8.67 3.31 -31.40
CA ARG A 151 -7.67 3.87 -30.50
C ARG A 151 -8.31 4.11 -29.15
N ASP A 152 -7.72 3.53 -28.12
CA ASP A 152 -8.07 3.83 -26.74
C ASP A 152 -7.30 5.10 -26.32
N VAL A 153 -8.02 6.08 -25.77
CA VAL A 153 -7.45 7.33 -25.26
C VAL A 153 -7.62 7.33 -23.75
N VAL A 154 -6.49 7.46 -23.04
CA VAL A 154 -6.43 7.53 -21.58
C VAL A 154 -6.51 8.99 -21.15
N TRP A 155 -7.42 9.31 -20.23
CA TRP A 155 -7.66 10.68 -19.78
C TRP A 155 -7.20 10.94 -18.35
N THR A 156 -7.31 9.94 -17.46
CA THR A 156 -6.93 10.07 -16.04
C THR A 156 -5.84 9.07 -15.66
N PRO A 157 -5.08 9.32 -14.58
CA PRO A 157 -4.32 8.25 -13.94
C PRO A 157 -5.26 7.21 -13.30
N VAL A 158 -4.68 6.08 -12.91
CA VAL A 158 -5.31 5.16 -11.95
C VAL A 158 -5.23 5.80 -10.57
N ARG A 159 -6.34 5.79 -9.84
CA ARG A 159 -6.39 6.12 -8.41
C ARG A 159 -6.65 4.85 -7.61
N GLU A 160 -6.26 4.84 -6.35
CA GLU A 160 -6.45 3.70 -5.47
C GLU A 160 -7.44 4.05 -4.36
N VAL A 161 -8.36 3.12 -4.08
CA VAL A 161 -9.18 3.12 -2.86
C VAL A 161 -8.61 2.06 -1.93
N LEU A 162 -8.19 2.47 -0.75
CA LEU A 162 -7.63 1.58 0.28
C LEU A 162 -8.73 1.15 1.23
N VAL A 163 -9.05 -0.13 1.21
CA VAL A 163 -10.09 -0.74 2.06
C VAL A 163 -9.41 -1.34 3.27
N ARG A 164 -9.63 -0.74 4.45
CA ARG A 164 -9.10 -1.19 5.73
C ARG A 164 -9.90 -2.39 6.27
N PRO A 165 -9.24 -3.33 6.96
CA PRO A 165 -9.98 -4.42 7.60
C PRO A 165 -10.85 -3.89 8.75
N PRO A 166 -11.89 -4.64 9.16
CA PRO A 166 -12.74 -4.28 10.29
C PRO A 166 -11.97 -4.43 11.62
N MET A 167 -11.59 -3.30 12.22
CA MET A 167 -10.79 -3.23 13.45
C MET A 167 -11.62 -3.33 14.73
N VAL A 168 -10.99 -3.76 15.81
CA VAL A 168 -11.56 -3.81 17.16
C VAL A 168 -10.88 -2.78 18.07
N PRO A 169 -11.60 -2.11 18.97
CA PRO A 169 -10.99 -1.18 19.91
C PRO A 169 -10.14 -1.96 20.92
N LEU A 170 -8.93 -1.44 21.19
CA LEU A 170 -8.03 -1.99 22.20
C LEU A 170 -7.77 -0.96 23.30
N ASP A 171 -7.47 -1.47 24.49
CA ASP A 171 -6.90 -0.67 25.58
C ASP A 171 -5.43 -0.34 25.29
N THR A 172 -4.87 0.57 26.09
CA THR A 172 -3.44 0.87 26.04
C THR A 172 -2.60 -0.40 26.07
N LEU A 173 -1.61 -0.49 25.17
CA LEU A 173 -0.67 -1.61 25.13
C LEU A 173 0.26 -1.63 26.36
N GLY A 174 0.08 -0.66 27.26
CA GLY A 174 0.97 -0.39 28.37
C GLY A 174 2.23 0.32 27.91
N ALA A 175 3.11 0.62 28.85
CA ALA A 175 4.44 1.12 28.56
C ALA A 175 5.27 0.00 27.90
N GLY A 176 5.21 -0.13 26.58
CA GLY A 176 6.25 -0.83 25.82
C GLY A 176 7.57 -0.15 26.14
N LEU A 177 8.50 -0.92 26.76
CA LEU A 177 9.68 -0.47 27.50
C LEU A 177 9.91 1.04 27.37
N LEU A 178 9.16 1.81 28.16
CA LEU A 178 9.45 3.22 28.30
C LEU A 178 10.82 3.24 28.96
N ARG A 179 11.84 3.67 28.21
CA ARG A 179 13.02 4.26 28.84
C ARG A 179 12.55 5.57 29.47
N ASP A 180 11.91 5.37 30.61
CA ASP A 180 11.56 6.30 31.68
C ASP A 180 10.61 7.45 31.34
N LEU A 181 9.32 7.27 31.70
CA LEU A 181 8.40 8.36 32.05
C LEU A 181 8.10 8.40 33.56
N GLU A 182 8.83 7.64 34.40
CA GLU A 182 8.54 7.49 35.83
C GLU A 182 9.61 8.00 36.80
N GLY A 183 10.60 8.75 36.29
CA GLY A 183 11.46 9.55 37.16
C GLY A 183 12.37 8.72 38.07
N VAL A 184 12.73 7.52 37.63
CA VAL A 184 13.84 6.77 38.20
C VAL A 184 14.98 6.85 37.20
N SER A 185 15.82 7.86 37.39
CA SER A 185 17.08 8.09 36.67
C SER A 185 17.79 6.77 36.39
N THR A 186 17.58 6.22 35.20
CA THR A 186 18.47 5.18 34.69
C THR A 186 19.64 5.91 34.05
N ASP A 187 20.82 5.79 34.65
CA ASP A 187 22.09 6.37 34.19
C ASP A 187 22.61 5.76 32.87
N ALA A 188 21.72 5.33 31.97
CA ALA A 188 22.09 4.91 30.63
C ALA A 188 22.35 6.17 29.77
N ILE A 189 23.48 6.80 30.04
CA ILE A 189 24.00 7.98 29.38
C ILE A 189 24.35 7.60 27.93
N SER A 190 23.73 8.28 26.97
CA SER A 190 24.07 8.19 25.56
C SER A 190 24.90 9.41 25.15
N GLN A 191 25.97 9.19 24.37
CA GLN A 191 26.74 10.27 23.75
C GLN A 191 26.11 10.75 22.41
N SER A 192 24.86 10.36 22.12
CA SER A 192 24.17 10.69 20.87
C SER A 192 23.49 12.08 20.90
N ASP A 193 23.66 12.82 19.79
CA ASP A 193 23.55 14.28 19.66
C ASP A 193 22.10 14.85 19.62
N LEU A 194 21.08 14.15 20.14
CA LEU A 194 19.68 14.39 19.74
C LEU A 194 18.83 15.28 20.67
N ALA A 195 19.19 15.51 21.94
CA ALA A 195 18.56 16.55 22.78
C ALA A 195 19.45 16.98 23.94
N PHE A 196 19.89 18.25 23.99
CA PHE A 196 20.69 18.79 25.09
C PHE A 196 19.90 18.75 26.41
N HIS A 197 20.43 18.04 27.40
CA HIS A 197 19.81 17.91 28.72
C HIS A 197 20.49 18.80 29.76
N ALA A 198 21.80 18.61 29.96
CA ALA A 198 22.58 19.33 30.96
C ALA A 198 24.07 19.39 30.59
N LEU A 199 24.83 20.21 31.32
CA LEU A 199 26.29 20.17 31.31
C LEU A 199 26.77 19.43 32.55
N ARG A 200 27.65 18.44 32.38
CA ARG A 200 28.31 17.74 33.49
C ARG A 200 29.82 17.85 33.40
N GLU A 201 30.51 17.58 34.50
CA GLU A 201 31.96 17.49 34.49
C GLU A 201 32.46 16.33 33.61
N TYR A 202 33.55 16.59 32.91
CA TYR A 202 34.26 15.64 32.08
C TYR A 202 34.84 14.52 32.93
N VAL A 203 34.61 13.28 32.49
CA VAL A 203 35.24 12.09 33.07
C VAL A 203 36.15 11.46 32.02
N PRO A 204 37.35 10.98 32.40
CA PRO A 204 38.23 10.27 31.46
C PRO A 204 37.50 9.11 30.77
N GLY A 205 37.37 9.19 29.45
CA GLY A 205 36.58 8.27 28.62
C GLY A 205 35.49 8.97 27.80
N ASP A 206 35.14 10.20 28.15
CA ASP A 206 34.22 11.02 27.35
C ASP A 206 34.85 11.49 26.04
N ASP A 207 34.08 11.48 24.95
CA ASP A 207 34.52 12.04 23.67
C ASP A 207 34.68 13.57 23.78
N LEU A 208 35.88 14.05 23.45
CA LEU A 208 36.26 15.46 23.51
C LEU A 208 35.41 16.34 22.58
N ARG A 209 34.76 15.76 21.56
CA ARG A 209 33.86 16.49 20.63
C ARG A 209 32.63 17.06 21.33
N HIS A 210 32.19 16.44 22.42
CA HIS A 210 30.99 16.86 23.15
C HIS A 210 31.29 17.89 24.25
N ILE A 211 32.53 18.37 24.35
CA ILE A 211 32.87 19.38 25.35
C ILE A 211 32.34 20.75 24.93
N HIS A 212 31.60 21.39 25.83
CA HIS A 212 31.09 22.74 25.64
C HIS A 212 32.18 23.76 26.02
N TRP A 213 33.06 24.07 25.06
CA TRP A 213 34.23 24.94 25.30
C TRP A 213 33.90 26.29 25.91
N ARG A 214 32.78 26.92 25.49
CA ARG A 214 32.38 28.23 26.02
C ARG A 214 32.04 28.18 27.51
N SER A 215 31.38 27.11 27.98
CA SER A 215 31.01 26.97 29.39
C SER A 215 32.20 26.54 30.22
N SER A 216 33.02 25.63 29.69
CA SER A 216 34.29 25.22 30.32
C SER A 216 35.21 26.42 30.53
N ALA A 217 35.43 27.24 29.50
CA ALA A 217 36.26 28.44 29.60
C ALA A 217 35.72 29.46 30.62
N LYS A 218 34.39 29.60 30.73
CA LYS A 218 33.77 30.52 31.70
C LYS A 218 33.99 30.04 33.14
N VAL A 219 33.84 28.75 33.40
CA VAL A 219 34.06 28.16 34.73
C VAL A 219 35.54 28.22 35.11
N MET A 220 36.44 27.88 34.18
CA MET A 220 37.88 27.98 34.39
C MET A 220 38.33 29.41 34.69
N ALA A 221 37.75 30.41 34.01
CA ALA A 221 38.06 31.82 34.24
C ALA A 221 37.47 32.38 35.55
N SER A 222 36.34 31.85 36.03
CA SER A 222 35.69 32.35 37.26
C SER A 222 36.22 31.71 38.54
N THR A 223 36.58 30.43 38.48
CA THR A 223 36.87 29.62 39.67
C THR A 223 38.37 29.32 39.81
N GLY A 224 39.14 29.45 38.74
CA GLY A 224 40.57 29.13 38.71
C GLY A 224 40.89 27.63 38.64
N GLU A 225 39.87 26.77 38.64
CA GLU A 225 39.99 25.32 38.51
C GLU A 225 39.87 24.86 37.05
N SER A 226 40.64 23.83 36.68
CA SER A 226 40.63 23.26 35.34
C SER A 226 39.55 22.17 35.20
N SER A 227 38.27 22.57 35.09
CA SER A 227 37.16 21.66 34.84
C SER A 227 36.58 21.83 33.42
N LEU A 228 36.42 20.71 32.72
CA LEU A 228 35.81 20.65 31.40
C LEU A 228 34.36 20.20 31.53
N LEU A 229 33.45 20.84 30.80
CA LEU A 229 32.02 20.54 30.84
C LEU A 229 31.57 19.86 29.55
N VAL A 230 31.07 18.63 29.67
CA VAL A 230 30.55 17.81 28.56
C VAL A 230 29.04 17.98 28.46
N ARG A 231 28.53 18.08 27.23
CA ARG A 231 27.09 18.07 26.94
C ARG A 231 26.54 16.67 27.21
N GLN A 232 25.54 16.58 28.07
CA GLN A 232 24.77 15.37 28.29
C GLN A 232 23.49 15.42 27.45
N TYR A 233 23.19 14.34 26.76
CA TYR A 233 22.01 14.23 25.90
C TYR A 233 21.03 13.21 26.47
N LEU A 234 19.73 13.52 26.41
CA LEU A 234 18.67 12.57 26.78
C LEU A 234 18.29 11.77 25.53
N ASP A 235 18.35 10.44 25.62
CA ASP A 235 17.88 9.56 24.54
C ASP A 235 16.35 9.46 24.62
N THR A 236 15.64 10.42 24.03
CA THR A 236 14.18 10.35 23.86
C THR A 236 13.86 9.36 22.74
N ARG A 237 14.10 8.06 22.96
CA ARG A 237 13.59 7.05 22.03
C ARG A 237 12.08 6.97 22.22
N ARG A 238 11.35 7.26 21.16
CA ARG A 238 9.94 6.92 21.07
C ARG A 238 9.83 5.41 21.15
N SER A 239 8.90 4.90 21.94
CA SER A 239 8.62 3.48 21.98
C SER A 239 8.19 3.04 20.58
N HIS A 240 8.83 2.02 20.02
CA HIS A 240 8.51 1.50 18.68
C HIS A 240 7.81 0.15 18.81
N ALA A 241 6.65 -0.01 18.18
CA ALA A 241 5.93 -1.26 18.05
C ALA A 241 6.16 -1.89 16.66
N ALA A 242 6.63 -3.13 16.63
CA ALA A 242 6.74 -3.94 15.42
C ALA A 242 5.62 -4.99 15.38
N ILE A 243 4.87 -5.01 14.28
CA ILE A 243 3.81 -5.97 14.02
C ILE A 243 4.24 -6.81 12.82
N VAL A 244 4.43 -8.10 13.05
CA VAL A 244 4.91 -9.04 12.05
C VAL A 244 3.85 -10.11 11.86
N VAL A 245 3.35 -10.26 10.63
CA VAL A 245 2.36 -11.28 10.29
C VAL A 245 2.98 -12.32 9.36
N ASP A 246 2.69 -13.59 9.63
CA ASP A 246 3.06 -14.70 8.76
C ASP A 246 2.30 -14.61 7.43
N ASP A 247 3.00 -14.55 6.30
CA ASP A 247 2.39 -14.55 4.97
C ASP A 247 2.30 -15.95 4.37
N MET A 248 2.91 -16.97 4.99
CA MET A 248 3.01 -18.31 4.39
C MET A 248 1.63 -18.92 4.10
N GLU A 249 1.33 -19.24 2.84
CA GLU A 249 0.02 -19.82 2.45
C GLU A 249 -0.32 -21.10 3.23
N SER A 250 0.67 -21.94 3.55
CA SER A 250 0.45 -23.17 4.34
C SER A 250 0.01 -22.93 5.78
N SER A 251 0.25 -21.73 6.32
CA SER A 251 -0.15 -21.34 7.67
C SER A 251 -1.63 -20.95 7.76
N TRP A 252 -2.27 -20.70 6.62
CA TRP A 252 -3.64 -20.17 6.50
C TRP A 252 -4.51 -21.09 5.62
N PRO A 253 -5.02 -22.22 6.17
CA PRO A 253 -5.91 -23.11 5.43
C PRO A 253 -7.19 -22.42 4.95
N ASP A 254 -7.70 -21.46 5.74
CA ASP A 254 -8.78 -20.56 5.35
C ASP A 254 -8.26 -19.12 5.24
N LEU A 255 -8.52 -18.49 4.09
CA LEU A 255 -8.11 -17.11 3.86
C LEU A 255 -8.90 -16.13 4.73
N ASP A 256 -10.11 -16.47 5.18
CA ASP A 256 -10.88 -15.59 6.06
C ASP A 256 -10.20 -15.47 7.46
N GLU A 257 -9.38 -16.45 7.86
CA GLU A 257 -8.52 -16.36 9.07
C GLU A 257 -7.37 -15.38 8.85
N PHE A 258 -6.76 -15.35 7.65
CA PHE A 258 -5.76 -14.35 7.29
C PHE A 258 -6.35 -12.92 7.29
N GLU A 259 -7.59 -12.76 6.81
CA GLU A 259 -8.31 -11.49 6.88
C GLU A 259 -8.56 -11.04 8.33
N THR A 260 -8.81 -12.00 9.23
CA THR A 260 -8.95 -11.75 10.67
C THR A 260 -7.60 -11.38 11.29
N ALA A 261 -6.51 -12.01 10.90
CA ALA A 261 -5.15 -11.65 11.31
C ALA A 261 -4.77 -10.22 10.91
N MET A 262 -5.16 -9.80 9.71
CA MET A 262 -4.98 -8.42 9.26
C MET A 262 -5.85 -7.43 10.02
N SER A 263 -7.04 -7.84 10.45
CA SER A 263 -7.89 -7.06 11.35
C SER A 263 -7.23 -6.86 12.72
N VAL A 264 -6.64 -7.93 13.27
CA VAL A 264 -5.85 -7.88 14.51
C VAL A 264 -4.63 -6.98 14.37
N ALA A 265 -3.84 -7.14 13.30
CA ALA A 265 -2.66 -6.31 13.03
C ALA A 265 -3.03 -4.82 12.88
N ALA A 266 -4.10 -4.50 12.15
CA ALA A 266 -4.58 -3.13 12.03
C ALA A 266 -5.05 -2.54 13.37
N SER A 267 -5.73 -3.34 14.20
CA SER A 267 -6.20 -2.92 15.52
C SER A 267 -5.04 -2.60 16.45
N ILE A 268 -4.01 -3.45 16.47
CA ILE A 268 -2.76 -3.22 17.22
C ILE A 268 -2.04 -1.99 16.69
N ALA A 269 -1.95 -1.80 15.37
CA ALA A 269 -1.31 -0.64 14.76
C ALA A 269 -2.01 0.66 15.18
N VAL A 270 -3.34 0.74 15.07
CA VAL A 270 -4.11 1.92 15.51
C VAL A 270 -3.89 2.18 16.99
N ARG A 271 -3.91 1.13 17.82
CA ARG A 271 -3.70 1.30 19.25
C ARG A 271 -2.30 1.81 19.57
N ALA A 272 -1.26 1.24 18.97
CA ALA A 272 0.12 1.66 19.14
C ALA A 272 0.30 3.13 18.75
N LEU A 273 -0.30 3.57 17.63
CA LEU A 273 -0.29 4.98 17.22
C LEU A 273 -1.00 5.90 18.22
N LEU A 274 -2.12 5.47 18.79
CA LEU A 274 -2.84 6.20 19.84
C LEU A 274 -2.04 6.28 21.15
N ASP A 275 -1.20 5.29 21.41
CA ASP A 275 -0.23 5.27 22.52
C ASP A 275 1.09 6.01 22.17
N GLU A 276 1.14 6.74 21.05
CA GLU A 276 2.31 7.50 20.56
C GLU A 276 3.53 6.66 20.20
N PHE A 277 3.33 5.37 19.89
CA PHE A 277 4.40 4.53 19.35
C PHE A 277 4.66 4.82 17.88
N ASP A 278 5.93 4.75 17.48
CA ASP A 278 6.25 4.52 16.06
C ASP A 278 5.82 3.10 15.71
N VAL A 279 5.25 2.90 14.52
CA VAL A 279 4.70 1.60 14.12
C VAL A 279 5.38 1.09 12.86
N SER A 280 5.91 -0.12 12.94
CA SER A 280 6.36 -0.89 11.79
C SER A 280 5.48 -2.10 11.59
N PHE A 281 4.98 -2.24 10.37
CA PHE A 281 4.22 -3.42 9.95
C PHE A 281 5.02 -4.20 8.91
N VAL A 282 5.12 -5.52 9.06
CA VAL A 282 5.79 -6.41 8.11
C VAL A 282 4.94 -7.67 7.87
N CYS A 283 4.64 -7.95 6.62
CA CYS A 283 3.96 -9.18 6.18
C CYS A 283 4.60 -9.60 4.86
N GLY A 284 5.45 -10.64 4.91
CA GLY A 284 6.23 -11.11 3.78
C GLY A 284 7.04 -10.01 3.08
N SER A 285 6.70 -9.74 1.82
CA SER A 285 7.33 -8.71 0.99
C SER A 285 6.82 -7.29 1.27
N THR A 286 5.69 -7.14 1.95
CA THR A 286 5.12 -5.85 2.34
C THR A 286 5.70 -5.38 3.67
N ALA A 287 6.23 -4.16 3.72
CA ALA A 287 6.68 -3.54 4.96
C ALA A 287 6.44 -2.04 4.95
N SER A 288 6.21 -1.47 6.12
CA SER A 288 6.13 -0.04 6.36
C SER A 288 6.71 0.31 7.72
N THR A 289 7.16 1.56 7.87
CA THR A 289 7.66 2.12 9.12
C THR A 289 7.38 3.61 9.13
N GLY A 290 7.05 4.15 10.29
CA GLY A 290 6.86 5.57 10.50
C GLY A 290 5.86 5.87 11.61
N ASN A 291 5.58 7.17 11.76
CA ASN A 291 4.64 7.69 12.74
C ASN A 291 3.32 8.18 12.12
N ASP A 292 3.22 8.20 10.79
CA ASP A 292 1.96 8.47 10.11
C ASP A 292 1.09 7.22 10.20
N GLY A 293 0.00 7.35 10.94
CA GLY A 293 -0.91 6.25 11.20
C GLY A 293 -1.55 5.65 9.96
N HIS A 294 -1.50 6.33 8.82
CA HIS A 294 -1.94 5.79 7.55
C HIS A 294 -0.93 4.82 6.93
N LEU A 295 0.39 4.96 7.16
CA LEU A 295 1.40 4.13 6.50
C LEU A 295 1.26 2.65 6.87
N ALA A 296 1.14 2.34 8.17
CA ALA A 296 0.95 0.98 8.64
C ALA A 296 -0.36 0.37 8.13
N LEU A 297 -1.45 1.16 8.16
CA LEU A 297 -2.76 0.70 7.68
C LEU A 297 -2.80 0.51 6.16
N ASP A 298 -2.17 1.40 5.39
CA ASP A 298 -2.07 1.30 3.95
C ASP A 298 -1.24 0.05 3.56
N ALA A 299 -0.22 -0.31 4.36
CA ALA A 299 0.54 -1.54 4.19
C ALA A 299 -0.29 -2.79 4.56
N VAL A 300 -1.10 -2.75 5.63
CA VAL A 300 -2.05 -3.83 5.96
C VAL A 300 -3.05 -4.03 4.82
N CYS A 301 -3.53 -2.96 4.17
CA CYS A 301 -4.41 -3.06 2.99
C CYS A 301 -3.74 -3.74 1.79
N ARG A 302 -2.41 -3.64 1.66
CA ARG A 302 -1.63 -4.22 0.55
C ARG A 302 -1.12 -5.63 0.84
N ALA A 303 -1.13 -6.04 2.11
CA ALA A 303 -0.61 -7.34 2.52
C ALA A 303 -1.49 -8.49 2.00
N THR A 304 -0.81 -9.49 1.44
CA THR A 304 -1.37 -10.75 0.95
C THR A 304 -0.54 -11.90 1.48
N THR A 305 -1.04 -13.12 1.34
CA THR A 305 -0.24 -14.34 1.54
C THR A 305 0.87 -14.43 0.48
N GLY A 306 1.85 -15.30 0.75
CA GLY A 306 3.09 -15.47 0.01
C GLY A 306 3.89 -16.66 0.55
N ASP A 307 5.22 -16.59 0.40
CA ASP A 307 6.17 -17.68 0.63
C ASP A 307 7.38 -17.27 1.48
N VAL A 308 7.33 -16.09 2.13
CA VAL A 308 8.45 -15.55 2.90
C VAL A 308 8.53 -16.17 4.29
N GLY A 309 7.38 -16.20 4.97
CA GLY A 309 7.20 -16.76 6.31
C GLY A 309 7.62 -15.82 7.44
N VAL A 310 7.06 -16.06 8.63
CA VAL A 310 7.23 -15.21 9.82
C VAL A 310 8.70 -15.00 10.25
N VAL A 311 9.58 -16.00 10.10
CA VAL A 311 10.99 -15.89 10.53
C VAL A 311 11.76 -14.86 9.71
N LYS A 312 11.59 -14.87 8.38
CA LYS A 312 12.25 -13.91 7.50
C LYS A 312 11.61 -12.52 7.64
N ALA A 313 10.28 -12.47 7.79
CA ALA A 313 9.56 -11.22 8.08
C ALA A 313 10.03 -10.58 9.39
N ALA A 314 10.23 -11.36 10.45
CA ALA A 314 10.75 -10.88 11.74
C ALA A 314 12.18 -10.32 11.62
N ARG A 315 13.07 -11.01 10.88
CA ARG A 315 14.42 -10.46 10.59
C ARG A 315 14.37 -9.17 9.79
N ARG A 316 13.44 -9.04 8.85
CA ARG A 316 13.24 -7.77 8.15
C ARG A 316 12.74 -6.68 9.09
N ALA A 317 11.86 -7.03 10.02
CA ALA A 317 11.33 -6.10 11.01
C ALA A 317 12.44 -5.52 11.91
N THR A 318 13.51 -6.25 12.24
CA THR A 318 14.64 -5.68 13.01
C THR A 318 15.40 -4.59 12.24
N HIS A 319 15.43 -4.66 10.91
CA HIS A 319 16.02 -3.62 10.07
C HIS A 319 15.09 -2.41 9.91
N VAL A 320 13.78 -2.65 9.87
CA VAL A 320 12.74 -1.63 9.65
C VAL A 320 12.34 -0.93 10.97
N ALA A 321 12.56 -1.59 12.11
CA ALA A 321 12.31 -1.10 13.47
C ALA A 321 13.52 -1.44 14.38
N PRO A 322 14.67 -0.75 14.23
CA PRO A 322 15.86 -1.02 15.04
C PRO A 322 15.67 -0.71 16.53
N ASP A 323 14.77 0.22 16.86
CA ASP A 323 14.45 0.65 18.23
C ASP A 323 13.17 -0.02 18.77
N CYS A 324 12.82 -1.19 18.24
CA CYS A 324 11.66 -1.98 18.67
C CYS A 324 11.67 -2.20 20.18
N SER A 325 10.59 -1.79 20.84
CA SER A 325 10.34 -1.99 22.28
C SER A 325 9.25 -3.05 22.52
N LEU A 326 8.38 -3.24 21.52
CA LEU A 326 7.19 -4.08 21.57
C LEU A 326 7.05 -4.84 20.25
N LEU A 327 7.03 -6.16 20.30
CA LEU A 327 6.90 -7.04 19.14
C LEU A 327 5.61 -7.85 19.24
N PHE A 328 4.80 -7.80 18.19
CA PHE A 328 3.67 -8.70 17.96
C PHE A 328 3.96 -9.60 16.77
N LEU A 329 3.93 -10.91 16.99
CA LEU A 329 4.05 -11.93 15.95
C LEU A 329 2.69 -12.58 15.77
N VAL A 330 2.10 -12.47 14.58
CA VAL A 330 0.79 -13.02 14.24
C VAL A 330 0.98 -14.20 13.30
N GLY A 331 0.52 -15.38 13.69
CA GLY A 331 0.54 -16.61 12.89
C GLY A 331 -0.85 -17.21 12.74
N GLY A 332 -1.03 -18.02 11.69
CA GLY A 332 -2.27 -18.72 11.42
C GLY A 332 -2.39 -20.03 12.18
N PRO A 333 -3.52 -20.76 12.05
CA PRO A 333 -3.75 -21.98 12.82
C PRO A 333 -2.79 -23.12 12.50
N ALA A 334 -2.23 -23.12 11.30
CA ALA A 334 -1.25 -24.11 10.86
C ALA A 334 0.20 -23.60 11.01
N SER A 335 0.43 -22.40 11.55
CA SER A 335 1.78 -21.89 11.80
C SER A 335 2.50 -22.75 12.84
N GLU A 336 3.73 -23.16 12.54
CA GLU A 336 4.56 -23.84 13.53
C GLU A 336 4.98 -22.87 14.64
N PHE A 337 4.71 -23.24 15.89
CA PHE A 337 5.15 -22.46 17.05
C PHE A 337 6.69 -22.30 17.09
N SER A 338 7.43 -23.27 16.54
CA SER A 338 8.89 -23.22 16.44
C SER A 338 9.38 -22.01 15.63
N ASP A 339 8.62 -21.60 14.61
CA ASP A 339 8.96 -20.48 13.74
C ASP A 339 8.62 -19.13 14.39
N LEU A 340 7.55 -19.05 15.17
CA LEU A 340 7.27 -17.87 15.99
C LEU A 340 8.35 -17.65 17.05
N LEU A 341 8.81 -18.70 17.73
CA LEU A 341 9.93 -18.62 18.66
C LEU A 341 11.20 -18.13 17.96
N ARG A 342 11.55 -18.73 16.80
CA ARG A 342 12.72 -18.30 16.00
C ARG A 342 12.61 -16.86 15.52
N GLY A 343 11.43 -16.43 15.10
CA GLY A 343 11.16 -15.04 14.71
C GLY A 343 11.34 -14.08 15.89
N SER A 344 10.82 -14.44 17.06
CA SER A 344 10.96 -13.65 18.29
C SER A 344 12.42 -13.52 18.74
N ALA A 345 13.23 -14.56 18.52
CA ALA A 345 14.65 -14.59 18.88
C ALA A 345 15.54 -13.70 18.00
N ALA A 346 15.00 -13.15 16.90
CA ALA A 346 15.71 -12.15 16.10
C ALA A 346 15.82 -10.79 16.82
N PHE A 347 14.97 -10.56 17.83
CA PHE A 347 14.94 -9.33 18.62
C PHE A 347 15.72 -9.49 19.92
N PRO A 348 16.31 -8.39 20.45
CA PRO A 348 16.95 -8.39 21.76
C PRO A 348 16.01 -8.86 22.88
N PRO A 349 16.54 -9.48 23.96
CA PRO A 349 15.72 -10.02 25.04
C PRO A 349 14.88 -8.97 25.78
N GLU A 350 15.28 -7.70 25.74
CA GLU A 350 14.58 -6.55 26.34
C GLU A 350 13.28 -6.18 25.63
N VAL A 351 13.11 -6.61 24.37
CA VAL A 351 11.88 -6.36 23.61
C VAL A 351 10.75 -7.18 24.22
N ARG A 352 9.65 -6.52 24.56
CA ARG A 352 8.44 -7.19 25.02
C ARG A 352 7.77 -7.88 23.84
N ARG A 353 7.59 -9.20 23.92
CA ARG A 353 7.20 -10.03 22.78
C ARG A 353 5.86 -10.72 23.06
N TYR A 354 4.97 -10.70 22.08
CA TYR A 354 3.69 -11.38 22.09
C TYR A 354 3.53 -12.21 20.83
N ALA A 355 3.20 -13.49 20.98
CA ALA A 355 2.73 -14.31 19.88
C ALA A 355 1.21 -14.34 19.89
N ILE A 356 0.61 -14.20 18.72
CA ILE A 356 -0.82 -14.29 18.49
C ILE A 356 -1.03 -15.40 17.47
N LEU A 357 -1.75 -16.44 17.86
CA LEU A 357 -2.08 -17.59 17.03
C LEU A 357 -3.58 -17.73 16.93
N PHE A 358 -4.10 -17.97 15.74
CA PHE A 358 -5.50 -18.30 15.57
C PHE A 358 -5.75 -19.76 15.93
N ASP A 359 -6.71 -20.03 16.81
CA ASP A 359 -7.06 -21.39 17.22
C ASP A 359 -8.26 -21.89 16.43
N ALA A 360 -8.03 -22.86 15.55
CA ALA A 360 -9.07 -23.53 14.77
C ALA A 360 -10.14 -24.24 15.64
N ASN A 361 -9.86 -24.47 16.93
CA ASN A 361 -10.80 -25.09 17.87
C ASN A 361 -11.77 -24.08 18.52
N GLY A 362 -11.64 -22.79 18.24
CA GLY A 362 -12.57 -21.76 18.69
C GLY A 362 -12.48 -21.43 20.18
N GLN A 363 -11.34 -21.63 20.84
CA GLN A 363 -11.14 -21.26 22.24
C GLN A 363 -10.05 -20.19 22.41
N SER A 364 -10.47 -19.00 22.85
CA SER A 364 -9.53 -17.93 23.19
C SER A 364 -8.88 -18.17 24.55
N ARG A 365 -7.54 -18.17 24.61
CA ARG A 365 -6.76 -18.41 25.83
C ARG A 365 -5.36 -17.79 25.77
N VAL A 366 -4.75 -17.58 26.93
CA VAL A 366 -3.33 -17.21 27.02
C VAL A 366 -2.54 -18.39 27.57
N THR A 367 -1.44 -18.72 26.91
CA THR A 367 -0.45 -19.70 27.38
C THR A 367 0.93 -19.08 27.36
N GLU A 368 1.82 -19.51 28.23
CA GLU A 368 3.23 -19.13 28.16
C GLU A 368 4.06 -20.33 27.72
N THR A 369 4.87 -20.19 26.68
CA THR A 369 5.71 -21.28 26.19
C THR A 369 7.06 -20.74 25.79
N GLY A 370 8.13 -21.26 26.39
CA GLY A 370 9.49 -20.78 26.14
C GLY A 370 9.73 -19.32 26.53
N GLY A 371 8.99 -18.80 27.53
CA GLY A 371 9.06 -17.39 27.94
C GLY A 371 8.40 -16.40 26.98
N LEU A 372 7.67 -16.91 25.97
CA LEU A 372 6.87 -16.10 25.05
C LEU A 372 5.38 -16.27 25.42
N PRO A 373 4.68 -15.19 25.81
CA PRO A 373 3.23 -15.22 25.96
C PRO A 373 2.58 -15.42 24.58
N VAL A 374 1.73 -16.44 24.49
CA VAL A 374 0.99 -16.85 23.29
C VAL A 374 -0.49 -16.65 23.54
N LEU A 375 -1.09 -15.75 22.78
CA LEU A 375 -2.51 -15.47 22.75
C LEU A 375 -3.12 -16.34 21.65
N HIS A 376 -3.88 -17.35 22.04
CA HIS A 376 -4.70 -18.13 21.13
C HIS A 376 -6.02 -17.39 20.95
N LEU A 377 -6.35 -17.01 19.72
CA LEU A 377 -7.56 -16.25 19.37
C LEU A 377 -8.54 -17.13 18.60
N ALA A 378 -9.77 -17.22 19.08
CA ALA A 378 -10.90 -17.76 18.33
C ALA A 378 -11.56 -16.66 17.46
N ASP A 379 -11.73 -15.47 18.05
CA ASP A 379 -12.29 -14.30 17.40
C ASP A 379 -11.39 -13.09 17.67
N LYS A 380 -11.35 -12.13 16.74
CA LYS A 380 -10.62 -10.88 16.90
C LYS A 380 -11.16 -10.03 18.07
N ASP A 381 -12.44 -10.14 18.42
CA ASP A 381 -13.07 -9.37 19.49
C ASP A 381 -12.49 -9.72 20.88
N ASP A 382 -11.93 -10.93 21.03
CA ASP A 382 -11.29 -11.38 22.28
C ASP A 382 -9.91 -10.76 22.50
N LEU A 383 -9.30 -10.16 21.47
CA LEU A 383 -7.94 -9.62 21.50
C LEU A 383 -7.73 -8.63 22.65
N GLY A 384 -8.68 -7.73 22.87
CA GLY A 384 -8.59 -6.73 23.93
C GLY A 384 -8.55 -7.37 25.33
N GLY A 385 -9.35 -8.41 25.55
CA GLY A 385 -9.38 -9.14 26.83
C GLY A 385 -8.09 -9.91 27.10
N LEU A 386 -7.55 -10.58 26.08
CA LEU A 386 -6.32 -11.37 26.22
C LEU A 386 -5.07 -10.50 26.41
N LEU A 387 -4.96 -9.36 25.71
CA LEU A 387 -3.84 -8.44 25.88
C LEU A 387 -3.79 -7.83 27.28
N ARG A 388 -4.94 -7.49 27.88
CA ARG A 388 -4.97 -6.97 29.26
C ARG A 388 -4.39 -7.95 30.27
N TRP A 389 -4.58 -9.26 30.06
CA TRP A 389 -4.08 -10.29 30.96
C TRP A 389 -2.57 -10.50 30.83
N SER A 390 -2.02 -10.35 29.62
CA SER A 390 -0.60 -10.53 29.32
C SER A 390 0.26 -9.27 29.53
N VAL A 391 -0.37 -8.10 29.75
CA VAL A 391 0.31 -6.83 30.05
C VAL A 391 0.66 -6.67 31.54
N LYS A 392 -0.01 -7.41 32.44
CA LYS A 392 0.37 -7.51 33.86
C LYS A 392 1.61 -8.38 34.05
#